data_AF-I0TAF3-F1
#
_entry.id   AF-I0TAF3-F1
#
_cell.length_a   1.000
_cell.length_b   1.000
_cell.length_c   1.000
_cell.angle_alpha   90.00
_cell.angle_beta   90.00
_cell.angle_gamma   90.00
#
_symmetry.space_group_name_H-M   'P 1'
#
loop_
_entity.id
_entity.type
_entity.pdbx_description
1 polymer ?
#
loop_
_entity_poly.entity_id
_entity_poly.type
_entity_poly.pdbx_seq_one_letter_code
_entity_poly.pdbx_strand_id
1 'polypeptide(L)'
;MILASSVEANAQSSKFNWGPVMDAIIQLESKGNALAVNGSYVGVLQISPILVKECNNILKSRGSSKRYTLSDRFNATKSKEMFVIIQSFHNPLNNIEKAIRLWSGGIKYDVAKTQKYLTRVLKLMR
;
A
#
# COMPACT_ATOMS: atom_id res chain seq x y z
N MET A 1 18.36 41.29 26.80
CA MET A 1 18.45 40.30 25.72
C MET A 1 17.96 38.97 26.25
N ILE A 2 16.75 38.54 25.86
CA ILE A 2 16.29 37.17 26.06
C ILE A 2 16.06 36.63 24.65
N LEU A 3 16.97 35.75 24.22
CA LEU A 3 16.86 34.97 23.00
C LEU A 3 15.80 33.87 23.25
N ALA A 4 14.58 34.07 22.75
CA ALA A 4 13.67 32.96 22.52
C ALA A 4 13.99 32.40 21.13
N SER A 5 15.05 31.58 21.07
CA SER A 5 15.43 30.86 19.86
C SER A 5 14.47 29.70 19.64
N SER A 6 13.80 29.75 18.48
CA SER A 6 13.38 28.62 17.66
C SER A 6 12.73 27.43 18.39
N VAL A 7 11.45 27.57 18.71
CA VAL A 7 10.53 26.41 18.77
C VAL A 7 9.84 26.23 17.42
N GLU A 8 10.61 26.32 16.33
CA GLU A 8 10.24 25.73 15.05
C GLU A 8 10.79 24.29 15.03
N ALA A 9 10.28 23.47 15.95
CA ALA A 9 10.57 22.05 15.97
C ALA A 9 9.78 21.38 14.83
N ASN A 10 10.40 21.42 13.65
CA ASN A 10 10.21 20.61 12.46
C ASN A 10 9.33 19.34 12.65
N ALA A 11 8.00 19.48 12.60
CA ALA A 11 7.07 18.36 12.46
C ALA A 11 6.91 17.98 10.98
N GLN A 12 8.03 17.76 10.27
CA GLN A 12 7.99 16.95 9.06
C GLN A 12 7.71 15.51 9.49
N SER A 13 6.44 15.16 9.59
CA SER A 13 5.95 13.83 9.94
C SER A 13 6.76 12.77 9.16
N SER A 14 7.58 11.99 9.84
CA SER A 14 8.27 10.86 9.23
C SER A 14 7.20 9.94 8.60
N LYS A 15 7.16 9.88 7.27
CA LYS A 15 6.25 8.97 6.56
C LYS A 15 6.44 7.55 7.12
N PHE A 16 5.34 6.89 7.45
CA PHE A 16 5.37 5.51 7.94
C PHE A 16 6.11 4.61 6.94
N ASN A 17 7.04 3.78 7.44
CA ASN A 17 7.83 2.90 6.60
C ASN A 17 7.04 1.64 6.23
N TRP A 18 6.43 1.66 5.05
CA TRP A 18 5.72 0.51 4.48
C TRP A 18 6.64 -0.55 3.87
N GLY A 19 7.95 -0.32 3.78
CA GLY A 19 8.92 -1.20 3.12
C GLY A 19 8.81 -2.66 3.55
N PRO A 20 8.97 -2.98 4.86
CA PRO A 20 8.89 -4.36 5.34
C PRO A 20 7.57 -5.06 5.03
N VAL A 21 6.44 -4.35 5.09
CA VAL A 21 5.12 -4.90 4.75
C VAL A 21 5.02 -5.18 3.26
N MET A 22 5.43 -4.23 2.41
CA MET A 22 5.41 -4.40 0.96
C MET A 22 6.34 -5.52 0.50
N ASP A 23 7.54 -5.63 1.05
CA ASP A 23 8.50 -6.66 0.64
C ASP A 23 7.99 -8.06 1.01
N ALA A 24 7.38 -8.22 2.19
CA ALA A 24 6.73 -9.47 2.59
C ALA A 24 5.52 -9.83 1.71
N ILE A 25 4.69 -8.85 1.33
CA ILE A 25 3.57 -9.07 0.39
C ILE A 25 4.11 -9.42 -1.00
N ILE A 26 5.11 -8.71 -1.52
CA ILE A 26 5.72 -9.00 -2.83
C ILE A 26 6.28 -10.42 -2.88
N GLN A 27 6.98 -10.83 -1.82
CA GLN A 27 7.50 -12.19 -1.73
C GLN A 27 6.38 -13.24 -1.75
N LEU A 28 5.26 -12.96 -1.08
CA LEU A 28 4.11 -13.84 -1.01
C LEU A 28 3.32 -13.93 -2.33
N GLU A 29 3.15 -12.79 -3.00
CA GLU A 29 2.28 -12.63 -4.17
C GLU A 29 2.95 -13.05 -5.48
N SER A 30 4.21 -12.66 -5.68
CA SER A 30 4.88 -12.84 -6.97
C SER A 30 6.33 -13.33 -6.87
N LYS A 31 6.88 -13.47 -5.66
CA LYS A 31 8.32 -13.70 -5.44
C LYS A 31 9.19 -12.66 -6.14
N GLY A 32 8.70 -11.41 -6.22
CA GLY A 32 9.39 -10.32 -6.90
C GLY A 32 9.20 -10.26 -8.42
N ASN A 33 8.44 -11.18 -9.03
CA ASN A 33 8.21 -11.17 -10.48
C ASN A 33 7.29 -10.00 -10.88
N ALA A 34 7.84 -9.01 -11.58
CA ALA A 34 7.08 -7.86 -12.08
C ALA A 34 6.10 -8.20 -13.20
N LEU A 35 6.26 -9.34 -13.87
CA LEU A 35 5.40 -9.83 -14.94
C LEU A 35 4.43 -10.93 -14.48
N ALA A 36 4.30 -11.15 -13.16
CA ALA A 36 3.36 -12.14 -12.64
C ALA A 36 1.91 -11.83 -13.03
N VAL A 37 1.17 -12.83 -13.48
CA VAL A 37 -0.24 -12.73 -13.88
C VAL A 37 -1.03 -13.86 -13.23
N ASN A 38 -2.10 -13.51 -12.52
CA ASN A 38 -3.08 -14.43 -11.96
C ASN A 38 -4.49 -13.89 -12.26
N GLY A 39 -5.07 -14.31 -13.38
CA GLY A 39 -6.33 -13.76 -13.86
C GLY A 39 -6.24 -12.24 -14.07
N SER A 40 -7.06 -11.48 -13.34
CA SER A 40 -7.05 -10.01 -13.43
C SER A 40 -6.00 -9.33 -12.54
N TYR A 41 -5.35 -10.08 -11.63
CA TYR A 41 -4.32 -9.58 -10.72
C TYR A 41 -2.95 -9.69 -11.38
N VAL A 42 -2.18 -8.60 -11.39
CA VAL A 42 -0.90 -8.57 -12.10
C VAL A 42 0.19 -7.81 -11.33
N GLY A 43 1.44 -8.11 -11.65
CA GLY A 43 2.62 -7.42 -11.15
C GLY A 43 3.08 -7.89 -9.77
N VAL A 44 4.06 -7.17 -9.22
CA VAL A 44 4.75 -7.55 -7.98
C VAL A 44 3.83 -7.62 -6.76
N LEU A 45 2.77 -6.84 -6.74
CA LEU A 45 1.79 -6.78 -5.64
C LEU A 45 0.43 -7.37 -6.01
N GLN A 46 0.34 -8.04 -7.17
CA GLN A 46 -0.89 -8.65 -7.70
C GLN A 46 -2.07 -7.68 -7.64
N ILE A 47 -1.93 -6.53 -8.30
CA ILE A 47 -2.90 -5.44 -8.26
C ILE A 47 -4.06 -5.71 -9.22
N SER A 48 -5.30 -5.52 -8.78
CA SER A 48 -6.51 -5.66 -9.61
C SER A 48 -6.89 -4.36 -10.34
N PRO A 49 -7.73 -4.42 -11.40
CA PRO A 49 -8.27 -3.23 -12.05
C PRO A 49 -9.10 -2.34 -11.11
N ILE A 50 -9.79 -2.95 -10.12
CA ILE A 50 -10.59 -2.23 -9.13
C ILE A 50 -9.69 -1.36 -8.24
N LEU A 51 -8.52 -1.89 -7.83
CA LEU A 51 -7.57 -1.13 -7.01
C LEU A 51 -6.98 0.04 -7.79
N VAL A 52 -6.69 -0.11 -9.08
CA VAL A 52 -6.25 1.01 -9.95
C VAL A 52 -7.32 2.10 -10.01
N LYS A 53 -8.59 1.71 -10.23
CA LYS A 53 -9.72 2.65 -10.22
C LYS A 53 -9.81 3.38 -8.89
N GLU A 54 -9.64 2.67 -7.77
CA GLU A 54 -9.70 3.26 -6.44
C GLU A 54 -8.54 4.22 -6.15
N CYS A 55 -7.31 3.88 -6.54
CA CYS A 55 -6.19 4.82 -6.48
C CYS A 55 -6.50 6.11 -7.24
N ASN A 56 -7.08 6.00 -8.44
CA ASN A 56 -7.45 7.15 -9.25
C ASN A 56 -8.58 7.98 -8.62
N ASN A 57 -9.56 7.33 -7.97
CA ASN A 57 -10.61 8.01 -7.22
C ASN A 57 -10.04 8.81 -6.05
N ILE A 58 -9.13 8.21 -5.28
CA ILE A 58 -8.44 8.86 -4.15
C ILE A 58 -7.59 10.03 -4.64
N LEU A 59 -6.85 9.87 -5.72
CA LEU A 59 -6.07 10.96 -6.30
C LEU A 59 -6.97 12.11 -6.78
N LYS A 60 -8.11 11.78 -7.40
CA LYS A 60 -9.10 12.77 -7.83
C LYS A 60 -9.69 13.53 -6.64
N SER A 61 -10.07 12.85 -5.55
CA SER A 61 -10.63 13.49 -4.36
C SER A 61 -9.61 14.40 -3.65
N ARG A 62 -8.32 14.12 -3.81
CA ARG A 62 -7.20 14.97 -3.37
C ARG A 62 -6.83 16.11 -4.34
N GLY A 63 -7.58 16.28 -5.43
CA GLY A 63 -7.30 17.31 -6.45
C GLY A 63 -6.08 17.02 -7.33
N SER A 64 -5.49 15.82 -7.27
CA SER A 64 -4.34 15.45 -8.11
C SER A 64 -4.78 15.14 -9.54
N SER A 65 -3.96 15.54 -10.51
CA SER A 65 -4.13 15.20 -11.94
C SER A 65 -3.52 13.83 -12.31
N LYS A 66 -2.64 13.26 -11.47
CA LYS A 66 -1.97 11.96 -11.72
C LYS A 66 -3.00 10.84 -11.85
N ARG A 67 -2.88 9.98 -12.87
CA ARG A 67 -3.72 8.79 -13.06
C ARG A 67 -2.85 7.57 -13.39
N TYR A 68 -3.19 6.44 -12.79
CA TYR A 68 -2.63 5.14 -13.13
C TYR A 68 -3.48 4.44 -14.19
N THR A 69 -2.79 3.72 -15.05
CA THR A 69 -3.35 2.85 -16.09
C THR A 69 -3.26 1.39 -15.67
N LEU A 70 -3.91 0.48 -16.41
CA LEU A 70 -3.83 -0.95 -16.10
C LEU A 70 -2.43 -1.54 -16.33
N SER A 71 -1.64 -0.98 -17.24
CA SER A 71 -0.27 -1.44 -17.50
C SER A 71 0.71 -1.03 -16.41
N ASP A 72 0.43 0.05 -15.68
CA ASP A 72 1.28 0.52 -14.58
C ASP A 72 1.46 -0.47 -13.45
N ARG A 73 0.56 -1.46 -13.35
CA ARG A 73 0.65 -2.58 -12.40
C ARG A 73 1.88 -3.48 -12.63
N PHE A 74 2.43 -3.51 -13.85
CA PHE A 74 3.66 -4.24 -14.15
C PHE A 74 4.93 -3.46 -13.74
N ASN A 75 4.80 -2.19 -13.36
CA ASN A 75 5.91 -1.40 -12.85
C ASN A 75 5.96 -1.49 -11.31
N ALA A 76 7.07 -2.00 -10.77
CA ALA A 76 7.20 -2.22 -9.32
C ALA A 76 7.11 -0.91 -8.51
N THR A 77 7.73 0.17 -8.99
CA THR A 77 7.68 1.48 -8.32
C THR A 77 6.24 2.01 -8.26
N LYS A 78 5.53 2.01 -9.40
CA LYS A 78 4.12 2.46 -9.45
C LYS A 78 3.21 1.57 -8.61
N SER A 79 3.48 0.26 -8.55
CA SER A 79 2.76 -0.67 -7.67
C SER A 79 2.93 -0.30 -6.19
N LYS A 80 4.16 -0.03 -5.75
CA LYS A 80 4.45 0.43 -4.37
C LYS A 80 3.79 1.78 -4.08
N GLU A 81 3.78 2.71 -5.03
CA GLU A 81 3.04 3.97 -4.87
C GLU A 81 1.53 3.77 -4.70
N MET A 82 0.91 2.91 -5.53
CA MET A 82 -0.51 2.58 -5.43
C MET A 82 -0.85 1.97 -4.07
N PHE A 83 0.01 1.09 -3.54
CA PHE A 83 -0.12 0.55 -2.18
C PHE A 83 -0.20 1.67 -1.13
N VAL A 84 0.75 2.60 -1.15
CA VAL A 84 0.80 3.72 -0.20
C VAL A 84 -0.43 4.63 -0.34
N ILE A 85 -0.91 4.88 -1.57
CA ILE A 85 -2.12 5.68 -1.80
C ILE A 85 -3.34 5.03 -1.16
N ILE A 86 -3.55 3.73 -1.38
CA ILE A 86 -4.66 2.98 -0.76
C ILE A 86 -4.56 3.03 0.77
N GLN A 87 -3.38 2.75 1.34
CA GLN A 87 -3.19 2.76 2.80
C GLN A 87 -3.45 4.15 3.40
N SER A 88 -2.96 5.20 2.74
CA SER A 88 -3.14 6.58 3.22
C SER A 88 -4.61 7.04 3.28
N PHE A 89 -5.52 6.37 2.59
CA PHE A 89 -6.95 6.70 2.59
C PHE A 89 -7.76 5.74 3.47
N HIS A 90 -7.57 4.42 3.30
CA HIS A 90 -8.37 3.41 3.99
C HIS A 90 -7.78 2.95 5.33
N ASN A 91 -6.53 3.32 5.63
CA ASN A 91 -5.80 2.99 6.84
C ASN A 91 -4.97 4.19 7.37
N PRO A 92 -5.62 5.33 7.70
CA PRO A 92 -4.93 6.58 8.03
C PRO A 92 -4.05 6.51 9.29
N LEU A 93 -4.30 5.53 10.16
CA LEU A 93 -3.52 5.29 11.39
C LEU A 93 -2.33 4.35 11.17
N ASN A 94 -2.05 3.94 9.93
CA ASN A 94 -0.96 3.06 9.54
C ASN A 94 -0.90 1.73 10.32
N ASN A 95 -2.06 1.11 10.57
CA ASN A 95 -2.12 -0.18 11.26
C ASN A 95 -1.65 -1.31 10.32
N ILE A 96 -0.60 -2.04 10.70
CA ILE A 96 0.02 -3.09 9.86
C ILE A 96 -0.96 -4.22 9.56
N GLU A 97 -1.68 -4.72 10.57
CA GLU A 97 -2.62 -5.82 10.39
C GLU A 97 -3.75 -5.42 9.42
N LYS A 98 -4.33 -4.23 9.62
CA LYS A 98 -5.35 -3.67 8.73
C LYS A 98 -4.80 -3.51 7.31
N ALA A 99 -3.55 -3.09 7.14
CA ALA A 99 -2.93 -2.95 5.84
C ALA A 99 -2.89 -4.29 5.08
N ILE A 100 -2.46 -5.34 5.79
CA ILE A 100 -2.33 -6.70 5.23
C ILE A 100 -3.70 -7.29 4.90
N ARG A 101 -4.68 -7.15 5.81
CA ARG A 101 -6.04 -7.67 5.60
C ARG A 101 -6.76 -6.94 4.48
N LEU A 102 -6.60 -5.62 4.40
CA LEU A 102 -7.14 -4.82 3.30
C LEU A 102 -6.57 -5.28 1.95
N TRP A 103 -5.26 -5.55 1.89
CA TRP A 103 -4.64 -6.03 0.65
C TRP A 103 -5.17 -7.40 0.22
N SER A 104 -5.43 -8.29 1.19
CA SER A 104 -5.95 -9.64 0.93
C SER A 104 -7.44 -9.69 0.59
N GLY A 105 -8.27 -8.91 1.29
CA GLY A 105 -9.73 -9.04 1.26
C GLY A 105 -10.49 -7.80 0.79
N GLY A 106 -9.79 -6.72 0.44
CA GLY A 106 -10.38 -5.44 0.08
C GLY A 106 -10.87 -4.63 1.28
N ILE A 107 -11.50 -3.47 1.03
CA ILE A 107 -11.91 -2.50 2.06
C ILE A 107 -12.89 -3.10 3.09
N LYS A 108 -13.73 -4.05 2.67
CA LYS A 108 -14.70 -4.78 3.51
C LYS A 108 -14.22 -6.19 3.83
N TYR A 109 -12.91 -6.36 4.06
CA TYR A 109 -12.33 -7.67 4.35
C TYR A 109 -13.03 -8.35 5.52
N ASP A 110 -13.09 -9.67 5.46
CA ASP A 110 -13.53 -10.51 6.57
C ASP A 110 -12.31 -10.99 7.37
N VAL A 111 -12.38 -10.93 8.69
CA VAL A 111 -11.27 -11.25 9.60
C VAL A 111 -10.90 -12.74 9.50
N ALA A 112 -11.89 -13.64 9.48
CA ALA A 112 -11.64 -15.07 9.41
C ALA A 112 -11.01 -15.45 8.05
N LYS A 113 -11.54 -14.91 6.95
CA LYS A 113 -11.05 -15.20 5.59
C LYS A 113 -9.65 -14.66 5.33
N THR A 114 -9.28 -13.54 5.95
CA THR A 114 -7.94 -12.94 5.78
C THR A 114 -6.89 -13.45 6.78
N GLN A 115 -7.28 -14.24 7.77
CA GLN A 115 -6.37 -14.69 8.83
C GLN A 115 -5.17 -15.48 8.29
N LYS A 116 -5.40 -16.42 7.36
CA LYS A 116 -4.33 -17.22 6.75
C LYS A 116 -3.32 -16.35 6.01
N TYR A 117 -3.80 -15.34 5.29
CA TYR A 117 -2.95 -14.41 4.56
C TYR A 117 -2.12 -13.56 5.53
N LEU A 118 -2.75 -12.99 6.55
CA LEU A 118 -2.09 -12.22 7.60
C LEU A 118 -0.93 -13.01 8.23
N THR A 119 -1.19 -14.25 8.67
CA THR A 119 -0.17 -15.09 9.29
C THR A 119 1.02 -15.35 8.36
N ARG A 120 0.77 -15.53 7.05
CA ARG A 120 1.85 -15.75 6.07
C ARG A 120 2.71 -14.50 5.87
N VAL A 121 2.10 -13.31 5.79
CA VAL A 121 2.84 -12.06 5.65
C VAL A 121 3.65 -11.77 6.91
N LEU A 122 3.04 -11.88 8.10
CA LEU A 122 3.76 -11.65 9.36
C LEU A 122 4.92 -12.63 9.58
N LYS A 123 4.83 -13.85 9.05
CA LYS A 123 5.95 -14.81 9.08
C LYS A 123 7.12 -14.37 8.18
N LEU A 124 6.84 -13.71 7.06
CA LEU A 124 7.86 -13.21 6.12
C LEU A 124 8.49 -11.89 6.56
N MET A 125 7.87 -11.16 7.50
CA MET A 125 8.40 -9.92 8.06
C MET A 125 9.41 -10.14 9.20
N ARG A 126 9.60 -11.38 9.66
CA ARG A 126 10.46 -11.75 10.79
C ARG A 126 11.88 -12.05 10.36
#